data_AF-A0A934R1Q2-F1
#
_entry.id   AF-A0A934R1Q2-F1
#
_cell.length_a   1.000
_cell.length_b   1.000
_cell.length_c   1.000
_cell.angle_alpha   90.00
_cell.angle_beta   90.00
_cell.angle_gamma   90.00
#
_symmetry.space_group_name_H-M   'P 1'
#
loop_
_entity.id
_entity.type
_entity.pdbx_description
1 polymer ?
#
loop_
_entity_poly.entity_id
_entity_poly.type
_entity_poly.pdbx_seq_one_letter_code
_entity_poly.pdbx_strand_id
1 'polypeptide(L)'
;MLSLMKPSLALLLSAACVCFSSCATDKNAKPDPKKNAKDEKKEEKPVDEGPKLVGKIASIPADRRFVLIQRYGEWQAEAGVILTTRGPEGRTANLRVTGEKLGEFAAADLQAGTLEKGDAVYSQHVPKPVTPAPQPVPDPEVPQTEDAPSEENIQKNN
;
A
#
# COMPACT_ATOMS: atom_id res chain seq x y z
N MET A 1 0.70 -43.38 49.79
CA MET A 1 1.96 -43.93 49.23
C MET A 1 2.75 -42.78 48.64
N LEU A 2 3.80 -42.34 49.35
CA LEU A 2 4.82 -41.45 48.81
C LEU A 2 5.78 -42.27 47.91
N SER A 3 6.15 -41.73 46.76
CA SER A 3 7.46 -41.97 46.12
C SER A 3 7.65 -40.86 45.07
N LEU A 4 8.51 -39.84 45.17
CA LEU A 4 9.88 -39.66 45.67
C LEU A 4 10.95 -39.80 44.55
N MET A 5 11.76 -38.73 44.46
CA MET A 5 13.07 -38.54 43.79
C MET A 5 13.10 -38.32 42.26
N LYS A 6 13.91 -37.41 41.69
CA LYS A 6 14.52 -36.09 42.01
C LYS A 6 15.39 -35.74 40.78
N PRO A 7 15.73 -34.45 40.56
CA PRO A 7 16.49 -33.97 39.40
C PRO A 7 18.00 -34.14 39.60
N SER A 8 18.79 -34.15 38.52
CA SER A 8 20.18 -33.64 38.43
C SER A 8 20.83 -34.13 37.13
N LEU A 9 21.38 -33.22 36.31
CA LEU A 9 22.82 -33.20 36.05
C LEU A 9 23.16 -31.94 35.23
N ALA A 10 23.88 -31.03 35.88
CA ALA A 10 24.60 -29.94 35.25
C ALA A 10 25.92 -30.48 34.66
N LEU A 11 26.30 -30.01 33.48
CA LEU A 11 27.70 -29.95 32.98
C LEU A 11 27.71 -28.87 31.87
N LEU A 12 28.12 -27.62 32.14
CA LEU A 12 29.49 -27.06 32.09
C LEU A 12 30.20 -27.13 30.73
N LEU A 13 30.84 -26.00 30.38
CA LEU A 13 31.78 -25.68 29.27
C LEU A 13 31.12 -25.43 27.90
N SER A 14 31.45 -24.39 27.13
CA SER A 14 32.71 -23.64 27.02
C SER A 14 32.47 -22.20 26.54
N ALA A 15 33.07 -21.23 27.24
CA ALA A 15 33.36 -19.92 26.68
C ALA A 15 34.54 -20.06 25.69
N ALA A 16 34.33 -19.66 24.44
CA ALA A 16 35.39 -19.47 23.45
C ALA A 16 35.28 -18.06 22.86
N CYS A 17 36.14 -17.18 23.37
CA CYS A 17 36.62 -15.99 22.67
C CYS A 17 37.24 -16.39 21.32
N VAL A 18 36.96 -15.69 20.22
CA VAL A 18 37.94 -14.87 19.48
C VAL A 18 37.32 -14.10 18.30
N CYS A 19 37.50 -12.77 18.35
CA CYS A 19 37.93 -11.84 17.30
C CYS A 19 37.44 -12.00 15.84
N PHE A 20 36.48 -11.14 15.46
CA PHE A 20 36.23 -10.66 14.09
C PHE A 20 35.70 -9.21 14.24
N SER A 21 36.03 -8.17 13.48
CA SER A 21 36.88 -7.99 12.30
C SER A 21 37.24 -6.51 12.21
N SER A 22 38.49 -6.22 11.82
CA SER A 22 38.87 -4.93 11.26
C SER A 22 38.14 -4.68 9.94
N CYS A 23 37.44 -3.56 9.84
CA CYS A 23 37.23 -2.85 8.58
C CYS A 23 37.63 -1.39 8.80
N ALA A 24 38.91 -1.09 8.54
CA ALA A 24 39.36 0.28 8.34
C ALA A 24 38.66 0.80 7.07
N THR A 25 37.88 1.87 7.20
CA THR A 25 37.29 2.60 6.08
C THR A 25 38.19 3.79 5.78
N ASP A 26 38.99 3.67 4.72
CA ASP A 26 39.74 4.77 4.12
C ASP A 26 38.79 5.81 3.54
N LYS A 27 38.64 6.94 4.24
CA LYS A 27 37.95 8.13 3.72
C LYS A 27 38.95 8.97 2.93
N ASN A 28 39.05 8.70 1.64
CA ASN A 28 39.69 9.61 0.70
C ASN A 28 38.68 10.73 0.35
N ALA A 29 38.82 11.88 1.01
CA ALA A 29 38.00 13.06 0.75
C ALA A 29 38.73 14.03 -0.19
N LYS A 30 38.23 14.16 -1.42
CA LYS A 30 38.43 15.33 -2.28
C LYS A 30 37.05 15.92 -2.62
N PRO A 31 36.72 17.14 -2.18
CA PRO A 31 35.64 17.96 -2.75
C PRO A 31 36.22 18.83 -3.88
N ASP A 32 35.59 19.28 -4.95
CA ASP A 32 34.25 19.23 -5.56
C ASP A 32 34.48 19.50 -7.07
N PRO A 33 33.49 19.28 -7.95
CA PRO A 33 33.19 20.39 -8.86
C PRO A 33 31.70 20.72 -8.93
N LYS A 34 31.46 22.00 -8.60
CA LYS A 34 30.39 22.91 -9.02
C LYS A 34 29.37 22.37 -10.04
N LYS A 35 28.14 22.20 -9.55
CA LYS A 35 26.93 22.95 -9.93
C LYS A 35 26.85 23.39 -11.39
N ASN A 36 26.05 22.67 -12.19
CA ASN A 36 25.26 23.25 -13.26
C ASN A 36 23.85 22.69 -13.19
N ALA A 37 22.95 23.58 -12.77
CA ALA A 37 21.52 23.40 -12.87
C ALA A 37 21.13 23.42 -14.35
N LYS A 38 20.36 22.42 -14.78
CA LYS A 38 19.48 22.57 -15.93
C LYS A 38 18.23 21.75 -15.65
N ASP A 39 17.19 22.48 -15.28
CA ASP A 39 15.82 22.01 -15.17
C ASP A 39 15.37 21.45 -16.52
N GLU A 40 15.38 20.13 -16.64
CA GLU A 40 14.57 19.42 -17.61
C GLU A 40 13.35 18.89 -16.87
N LYS A 41 12.26 19.64 -16.98
CA LYS A 41 10.90 19.22 -16.60
C LYS A 41 10.52 18.03 -17.48
N LYS A 42 10.97 16.85 -17.07
CA LYS A 42 10.52 15.58 -17.60
C LYS A 42 9.07 15.40 -17.14
N GLU A 43 8.13 15.46 -18.07
CA GLU A 43 6.79 14.96 -17.85
C GLU A 43 6.91 13.47 -17.51
N GLU A 44 6.87 13.16 -16.21
CA GLU A 44 6.75 11.80 -15.72
C GLU A 44 5.38 11.29 -16.13
N LYS A 45 5.35 10.46 -17.18
CA LYS A 45 4.25 9.51 -17.35
C LYS A 45 4.07 8.77 -16.03
N PRO A 46 2.82 8.62 -15.53
CA PRO A 46 2.59 7.86 -14.31
C PRO A 46 3.18 6.46 -14.53
N VAL A 47 4.26 6.17 -13.81
CA VAL A 47 4.83 4.83 -13.77
C VAL A 47 3.79 4.00 -13.04
N ASP A 48 3.30 2.96 -13.72
CA ASP A 48 2.39 2.00 -13.11
C ASP A 48 3.18 1.30 -11.98
N GLU A 49 3.04 1.82 -10.76
CA GLU A 49 3.77 1.31 -9.60
C GLU A 49 3.17 -0.04 -9.23
N GLY A 50 3.86 -1.13 -9.60
CA GLY A 50 3.45 -2.48 -9.27
C GLY A 50 3.33 -2.74 -7.75
N PRO A 51 2.84 -3.92 -7.35
CA PRO A 51 2.64 -4.27 -5.94
C PRO A 51 3.89 -4.03 -5.08
N LYS A 52 3.75 -3.28 -3.98
CA LYS A 52 4.86 -2.93 -3.10
C LYS A 52 4.89 -3.85 -1.89
N LEU A 53 6.07 -4.35 -1.54
CA LEU A 53 6.27 -5.11 -0.30
C LEU A 53 6.15 -4.17 0.90
N VAL A 54 5.13 -4.39 1.75
CA VAL A 54 4.83 -3.52 2.89
C VAL A 54 5.19 -4.13 4.25
N GLY A 55 5.37 -5.44 4.32
CA GLY A 55 5.67 -6.12 5.58
C GLY A 55 5.65 -7.64 5.50
N LYS A 56 5.52 -8.28 6.67
CA LYS A 56 5.30 -9.72 6.82
C LYS A 56 4.31 -10.04 7.93
N ILE A 57 3.70 -11.21 7.88
CA ILE A 57 2.86 -11.71 8.98
C ILE A 57 3.74 -12.00 10.21
N ALA A 58 3.50 -11.26 11.29
CA ALA A 58 4.25 -11.39 12.54
C ALA A 58 3.58 -12.36 13.51
N SER A 59 2.25 -12.32 13.56
CA SER A 59 1.45 -13.13 14.47
C SER A 59 0.05 -13.37 13.93
N ILE A 60 -0.50 -14.52 14.28
CA ILE A 60 -1.86 -14.95 13.99
C ILE A 60 -2.46 -15.39 15.34
N PRO A 61 -3.24 -14.53 16.01
CA PRO A 61 -4.00 -14.90 17.19
C PRO A 61 -4.83 -16.18 16.99
N ALA A 62 -5.00 -16.95 18.07
CA ALA A 62 -5.67 -18.26 18.01
C ALA A 62 -7.14 -18.18 17.58
N ASP A 63 -7.81 -17.05 17.87
CA ASP A 63 -9.18 -16.79 17.44
C ASP A 63 -9.29 -16.38 15.96
N ARG A 64 -8.14 -16.16 15.28
CA ARG A 64 -7.99 -15.84 13.85
C ARG A 64 -8.86 -14.69 13.34
N ARG A 65 -9.32 -13.80 14.23
CA ARG A 65 -10.17 -12.66 13.85
C ARG A 65 -9.39 -11.57 13.13
N PHE A 66 -8.14 -11.39 13.51
CA PHE A 66 -7.21 -10.45 12.89
C PHE A 66 -5.81 -11.08 12.80
N VAL A 67 -4.93 -10.45 12.04
CA VAL A 67 -3.50 -10.78 11.95
C VAL A 67 -2.67 -9.54 12.24
N LEU A 68 -1.47 -9.74 12.76
CA LEU A 68 -0.51 -8.66 12.95
C LEU A 68 0.52 -8.69 11.83
N ILE A 69 0.65 -7.57 11.13
CA ILE A 69 1.62 -7.35 10.08
C ILE A 69 2.76 -6.53 10.67
N GLN A 70 3.99 -7.07 10.66
CA GLN A 70 5.18 -6.27 10.92
C GLN A 70 5.52 -5.49 9.65
N ARG A 71 5.47 -4.15 9.75
CA ARG A 71 5.72 -3.26 8.61
C ARG A 71 7.21 -3.08 8.32
N TYR A 72 7.54 -2.89 7.05
CA TYR A 72 8.88 -2.49 6.62
C TYR A 72 8.90 -0.98 6.40
N GLY A 73 9.17 -0.23 7.48
CA GLY A 73 9.27 1.22 7.45
C GLY A 73 7.93 1.93 7.69
N GLU A 74 7.69 3.02 6.95
CA GLU A 74 6.50 3.84 7.13
C GLU A 74 5.24 3.13 6.64
N TRP A 75 4.19 3.16 7.46
CA TRP A 75 2.90 2.55 7.11
C TRP A 75 2.04 3.52 6.32
N GLN A 76 1.82 3.21 5.04
CA GLN A 76 1.03 4.05 4.11
C GLN A 76 -0.34 3.44 3.77
N ALA A 77 -0.65 2.23 4.22
CA ALA A 77 -1.92 1.59 3.90
C ALA A 77 -3.05 2.12 4.79
N GLU A 78 -4.05 2.71 4.17
CA GLU A 78 -5.25 3.21 4.84
C GLU A 78 -6.17 2.07 5.31
N ALA A 79 -7.08 2.37 6.25
CA ALA A 79 -8.11 1.43 6.67
C ALA A 79 -8.98 1.03 5.47
N GLY A 80 -9.35 -0.25 5.40
CA GLY A 80 -10.15 -0.82 4.32
C GLY A 80 -9.36 -1.22 3.07
N VAL A 81 -8.09 -0.82 2.94
CA VAL A 81 -7.21 -1.25 1.84
C VAL A 81 -7.03 -2.77 1.86
N ILE A 82 -7.03 -3.38 0.68
CA ILE A 82 -6.76 -4.80 0.51
C ILE A 82 -5.26 -5.02 0.28
N LEU A 83 -4.69 -5.91 1.08
CA LEU A 83 -3.33 -6.40 0.95
C LEU A 83 -3.36 -7.87 0.54
N THR A 84 -2.34 -8.30 -0.19
CA THR A 84 -2.19 -9.71 -0.59
C THR A 84 -0.94 -10.29 0.05
N THR A 85 -1.08 -11.48 0.64
CA THR A 85 0.06 -12.22 1.17
C THR A 85 0.64 -13.16 0.13
N ARG A 86 1.94 -13.46 0.26
CA ARG A 86 2.64 -14.46 -0.52
C ARG A 86 3.52 -15.28 0.41
N GLY A 87 3.14 -16.52 0.62
CA GLY A 87 3.89 -17.50 1.39
C GLY A 87 4.73 -18.43 0.51
N PRO A 88 5.56 -19.28 1.13
CA PRO A 88 6.17 -20.42 0.46
C PRO A 88 5.12 -21.28 -0.27
N GLU A 89 5.55 -22.00 -1.30
CA GLU A 89 4.68 -22.93 -2.07
C GLU A 89 3.49 -22.27 -2.77
N GLY A 90 3.52 -20.94 -2.95
CA GLY A 90 2.47 -20.21 -3.67
C GLY A 90 1.20 -19.95 -2.87
N ARG A 91 1.25 -20.12 -1.54
CA ARG A 91 0.13 -19.74 -0.68
C ARG A 91 -0.15 -18.25 -0.76
N THR A 92 -1.42 -17.90 -0.79
CA THR A 92 -1.89 -16.52 -0.86
C THR A 92 -3.11 -16.33 0.03
N ALA A 93 -3.25 -15.12 0.55
CA ALA A 93 -4.42 -14.67 1.27
C ALA A 93 -4.68 -13.19 1.00
N ASN A 94 -5.94 -12.79 1.14
CA ASN A 94 -6.35 -11.39 1.07
C ASN A 94 -6.65 -10.88 2.47
N LEU A 95 -6.09 -9.72 2.79
CA LEU A 95 -6.23 -9.05 4.08
C LEU A 95 -6.88 -7.69 3.90
N ARG A 96 -7.73 -7.29 4.82
CA ARG A 96 -8.30 -5.94 4.89
C ARG A 96 -7.69 -5.20 6.06
N VAL A 97 -7.05 -4.06 5.81
CA VAL A 97 -6.44 -3.25 6.87
C VAL A 97 -7.52 -2.68 7.79
N THR A 98 -7.36 -2.80 9.10
CA THR A 98 -8.35 -2.24 10.06
C THR A 98 -8.13 -0.76 10.36
N GLY A 99 -6.91 -0.27 10.13
CA GLY A 99 -6.45 1.08 10.50
C GLY A 99 -5.79 1.14 11.87
N GLU A 100 -5.88 0.07 12.67
CA GLU A 100 -5.20 -0.02 13.96
C GLU A 100 -3.69 -0.27 13.77
N LYS A 101 -2.87 0.48 14.50
CA LYS A 101 -1.41 0.41 14.47
C LYS A 101 -0.81 0.57 15.85
N LEU A 102 0.23 -0.21 16.15
CA LEU A 102 0.99 -0.13 17.39
C LEU A 102 2.47 -0.40 17.09
N GLY A 103 3.32 0.62 17.23
CA GLY A 103 4.75 0.50 16.94
C GLY A 103 5.00 0.08 15.50
N GLU A 104 5.64 -1.07 15.31
CA GLU A 104 5.91 -1.67 13.98
C GLU A 104 4.79 -2.57 13.46
N PHE A 105 3.69 -2.69 14.20
CA PHE A 105 2.61 -3.61 13.86
C PHE A 105 1.39 -2.85 13.35
N ALA A 106 0.79 -3.37 12.29
CA ALA A 106 -0.54 -3.00 11.82
C ALA A 106 -1.47 -4.22 11.91
N ALA A 107 -2.73 -3.98 12.25
CA ALA A 107 -3.73 -5.03 12.26
C ALA A 107 -4.48 -5.10 10.92
N ALA A 108 -4.83 -6.32 10.52
CA ALA A 108 -5.65 -6.58 9.35
C ALA A 108 -6.52 -7.81 9.56
N ASP A 109 -7.69 -7.83 8.92
CA ASP A 109 -8.62 -8.94 8.98
C ASP A 109 -8.41 -9.88 7.79
N LEU A 110 -8.39 -11.18 8.05
CA LEU A 110 -8.32 -12.19 7.00
C LEU A 110 -9.66 -12.23 6.23
N GLN A 111 -9.63 -11.93 4.94
CA GLN A 111 -10.80 -11.97 4.08
C GLN A 111 -10.95 -13.33 3.40
N ALA A 112 -9.85 -13.87 2.86
CA ALA A 112 -9.84 -15.14 2.15
C ALA A 112 -8.43 -15.74 2.08
N GLY A 113 -8.35 -17.05 1.84
CA GLY A 113 -7.10 -17.79 1.64
C GLY A 113 -6.46 -18.28 2.93
N THR A 114 -5.21 -18.72 2.82
CA THR A 114 -4.45 -19.30 3.93
C THR A 114 -3.13 -18.56 4.07
N LEU A 115 -2.76 -18.27 5.31
CA LEU A 115 -1.53 -17.58 5.64
C LEU A 115 -0.85 -18.22 6.85
N GLU A 116 0.45 -18.04 6.95
CA GLU A 116 1.24 -18.36 8.12
C GLU A 116 2.15 -17.21 8.54
N LYS A 117 2.67 -17.32 9.75
CA LYS A 117 3.69 -16.42 10.25
C LYS A 117 4.91 -16.44 9.32
N GLY A 118 5.34 -15.24 8.91
CA GLY A 118 6.46 -15.04 8.00
C GLY A 118 6.06 -14.76 6.55
N ASP A 119 4.80 -14.99 6.15
CA ASP A 119 4.36 -14.70 4.79
C ASP A 119 4.55 -13.21 4.47
N ALA A 120 5.04 -12.92 3.26
CA ALA A 120 5.27 -11.56 2.79
C ALA A 120 3.94 -10.87 2.47
N VAL A 121 3.81 -9.59 2.78
CA VAL A 121 2.57 -8.82 2.56
C VAL A 121 2.82 -7.69 1.57
N TYR A 122 1.98 -7.61 0.54
CA TYR A 122 2.08 -6.64 -0.54
C TYR A 122 0.83 -5.76 -0.62
N SER A 123 1.01 -4.48 -0.97
CA SER A 123 -0.11 -3.62 -1.34
C SER A 123 -0.60 -3.96 -2.75
N GLN A 124 -1.92 -3.91 -2.96
CA GLN A 124 -2.47 -3.93 -4.31
C GLN A 124 -2.38 -2.53 -4.93
N HIS A 125 -1.87 -2.47 -6.16
CA HIS A 125 -2.08 -1.29 -6.98
C HIS A 125 -3.42 -1.45 -7.68
N VAL A 126 -4.41 -0.65 -7.27
CA VAL A 126 -5.62 -0.45 -8.07
C VAL A 126 -5.39 0.86 -8.80
N PRO A 127 -5.21 0.85 -10.14
CA PRO A 127 -5.13 2.08 -10.90
C PRO A 127 -6.35 2.93 -10.55
N LYS A 128 -6.14 4.12 -9.99
CA LYS A 128 -7.24 5.04 -9.72
C LYS A 128 -7.89 5.34 -11.07
N PRO A 129 -9.20 5.11 -11.26
CA PRO A 129 -9.85 5.46 -12.52
C PRO A 129 -9.57 6.93 -12.77
N VAL A 130 -8.92 7.22 -13.90
CA VAL A 130 -8.72 8.59 -14.33
C VAL A 130 -10.13 9.11 -14.63
N THR A 131 -10.67 9.96 -13.76
CA THR A 131 -11.89 10.70 -14.08
C THR A 131 -11.61 11.41 -15.40
N PRO A 132 -12.33 11.11 -16.50
CA PRO A 132 -12.15 11.86 -17.73
C PRO A 132 -12.36 13.33 -17.41
N ALA A 133 -11.45 14.19 -17.85
CA ALA A 133 -11.66 15.63 -17.78
C ALA A 133 -13.06 15.94 -18.34
N PRO A 134 -13.81 16.90 -17.77
CA PRO A 134 -15.09 17.32 -18.33
C PRO A 134 -14.91 17.56 -19.82
N GLN A 135 -15.58 16.76 -20.67
CA GLN A 135 -15.63 17.08 -22.09
C GLN A 135 -16.25 18.48 -22.21
N PRO A 136 -15.77 19.33 -23.14
CA PRO A 136 -16.42 20.60 -23.40
C PRO A 136 -17.88 20.31 -23.68
N VAL A 137 -18.77 20.80 -22.81
CA VAL A 137 -20.20 20.82 -23.10
C VAL A 137 -20.36 21.58 -24.43
N PRO A 138 -20.99 21.01 -25.47
CA PRO A 138 -21.41 21.83 -26.59
C PRO A 138 -22.37 22.88 -26.02
N ASP A 139 -22.10 24.14 -26.33
CA ASP A 139 -22.91 25.28 -25.91
C ASP A 139 -24.39 25.00 -26.22
N PRO A 140 -25.32 25.36 -25.33
CA PRO A 140 -26.74 25.25 -25.63
C PRO A 140 -27.05 26.19 -26.78
N GLU A 141 -27.38 25.62 -27.94
CA GLU A 141 -27.96 26.34 -29.05
C GLU A 141 -29.22 27.04 -28.55
N VAL A 142 -29.18 28.36 -28.63
CA VAL A 142 -30.19 29.29 -28.15
C VAL A 142 -31.54 28.93 -28.78
N PRO A 143 -32.65 28.82 -28.01
CA PRO A 143 -33.98 28.64 -28.58
C PRO A 143 -34.31 29.80 -29.52
N GLN A 144 -34.59 29.50 -30.78
CA GLN A 144 -35.17 30.46 -31.70
C GLN A 144 -36.58 30.81 -31.21
N THR A 145 -36.72 32.02 -30.66
CA THR A 145 -38.00 32.66 -30.42
C THR A 145 -38.62 33.01 -31.79
N GLU A 146 -39.62 32.24 -32.22
CA GLU A 146 -40.58 32.71 -33.23
C GLU A 146 -41.58 33.63 -32.51
N ASP A 147 -41.25 34.91 -32.45
CA ASP A 147 -42.19 35.97 -32.11
C ASP A 147 -43.20 36.13 -33.25
N ALA A 148 -44.45 35.75 -32.99
CA ALA A 148 -45.59 36.19 -33.77
C ALA A 148 -45.93 37.65 -33.42
N PRO A 149 -46.27 38.50 -34.39
CA PRO A 149 -47.08 39.67 -34.12
C PRO A 149 -48.46 39.58 -34.78
N SER A 150 -49.46 39.70 -33.89
CA SER A 150 -50.71 40.45 -34.01
C SER A 150 -51.73 40.13 -35.12
N GLU A 151 -52.93 39.82 -34.61
CA GLU A 151 -54.28 39.90 -35.17
C GLU A 151 -54.52 41.07 -36.14
N GLU A 152 -55.48 40.91 -37.08
CA GLU A 152 -56.67 41.80 -37.23
C GLU A 152 -57.34 41.76 -38.65
N ASN A 153 -58.67 41.59 -38.64
CA ASN A 153 -59.72 41.95 -39.63
C ASN A 153 -59.65 41.50 -41.11
N ILE A 154 -60.56 40.64 -41.59
CA ILE A 154 -61.96 40.88 -42.07
C ILE A 154 -62.08 41.22 -43.58
N GLN A 155 -62.93 40.43 -44.27
CA GLN A 155 -63.77 40.70 -45.47
C GLN A 155 -63.11 41.16 -46.78
N LYS A 156 -63.40 40.47 -47.91
CA LYS A 156 -64.60 40.63 -48.78
C LYS A 156 -64.43 39.88 -50.12
N ASN A 157 -65.45 39.07 -50.44
CA ASN A 157 -66.19 39.00 -51.71
C ASN A 157 -65.44 39.07 -53.06
N ASN A 158 -65.52 38.00 -53.87
CA ASN A 158 -66.29 37.99 -55.13
C ASN A 158 -66.51 36.55 -55.61
#